data_AF-A0A7C6IUL0-F1
#
_entry.id   AF-A0A7C6IUL0-F1
#
_cell.length_a   1.000
_cell.length_b   1.000
_cell.length_c   1.000
_cell.angle_alpha   90.00
_cell.angle_beta   90.00
_cell.angle_gamma   90.00
#
_symmetry.space_group_name_H-M   'P 1'
#
loop_
_entity.id
_entity.type
_entity.pdbx_description
1 polymer ?
#
loop_
_entity_poly.entity_id
_entity_poly.type
_entity_poly.pdbx_seq_one_letter_code
_entity_poly.pdbx_strand_id
1 'polypeptide(L)' 'MDRQEIIDYFLELVTISSPSKDERKIADKLKYDLIQQGFAVEEDNSAYNVDGNTGNIIARLKGNTEKPT' A
#
# COMPACT_ATOMS: atom_id res chain seq x y z
N MET A 1 -10.92 -6.96 -12.17
CA MET A 1 -9.53 -7.41 -12.10
C MET A 1 -9.49 -8.85 -12.55
N ASP A 2 -9.13 -9.04 -13.80
CA ASP A 2 -8.94 -10.35 -14.41
C ASP A 2 -7.55 -10.90 -14.09
N ARG A 3 -7.35 -12.21 -14.30
CA ARG A 3 -6.11 -12.90 -13.89
C ARG A 3 -4.84 -12.23 -14.42
N GLN A 4 -4.88 -11.72 -15.65
CA GLN A 4 -3.74 -11.06 -16.26
C GLN A 4 -3.38 -9.75 -15.56
N GLU A 5 -4.38 -8.93 -15.20
CA GLU A 5 -4.16 -7.68 -14.46
C GLU A 5 -3.49 -7.92 -13.10
N ILE A 6 -3.85 -9.01 -12.42
CA ILE A 6 -3.23 -9.38 -11.13
C ILE A 6 -1.76 -9.75 -11.33
N ILE A 7 -1.44 -10.49 -12.38
CA ILE A 7 -0.07 -10.91 -12.69
C ILE A 7 0.77 -9.68 -13.06
N ASP A 8 0.25 -8.80 -13.91
CA ASP A 8 0.97 -7.60 -14.35
C ASP A 8 1.22 -6.66 -13.17
N TYR A 9 0.24 -6.48 -12.29
CA TYR A 9 0.39 -5.68 -11.07
C TYR A 9 1.41 -6.31 -10.10
N PHE A 10 1.39 -7.63 -9.92
CA PHE A 10 2.40 -8.31 -9.11
C PHE A 10 3.81 -8.10 -9.69
N LEU A 11 3.98 -8.25 -11.01
CA LEU A 11 5.25 -8.02 -11.70
C LEU A 11 5.73 -6.57 -11.54
N GLU A 12 4.83 -5.60 -11.63
CA GLU A 12 5.12 -4.19 -11.35
C GLU A 12 5.67 -4.03 -9.92
N LEU A 13 4.99 -4.57 -8.92
CA LEU A 13 5.41 -4.45 -7.51
C LEU A 13 6.78 -5.08 -7.24
N VAL A 14 7.06 -6.29 -7.75
CA VAL A 14 8.34 -6.97 -7.50
C VAL A 14 9.53 -6.31 -8.19
N THR A 15 9.30 -5.48 -9.23
CA THR A 15 10.38 -4.72 -9.86
C THR A 15 10.84 -3.53 -9.03
N ILE A 16 10.04 -3.11 -8.05
CA ILE A 16 10.39 -2.02 -7.14
C ILE A 16 11.31 -2.58 -6.06
N SER A 17 12.58 -2.14 -6.09
CA SER A 17 13.53 -2.51 -5.05
C SER A 17 13.07 -1.96 -3.69
N SER A 18 12.89 -2.86 -2.72
CA SER A 18 12.49 -2.54 -1.34
C SER A 18 13.37 -3.30 -0.33
N PRO A 19 14.69 -3.01 -0.27
CA PRO A 19 15.53 -3.61 0.77
C PRO A 19 15.08 -3.11 2.15
N SER A 20 15.37 -3.89 3.18
CA SER A 20 14.99 -3.53 4.55
C SER A 20 15.50 -2.13 4.92
N LYS A 21 14.63 -1.29 5.48
CA LYS A 21 14.84 0.12 5.83
C LYS A 21 14.81 1.11 4.65
N ASP A 22 14.68 0.62 3.41
CA ASP A 22 14.56 1.43 2.19
C ASP A 22 13.29 1.08 1.40
N GLU A 23 12.15 1.01 2.09
CA GLU A 23 10.86 0.63 1.52
C GLU A 23 10.08 1.80 0.89
N ARG A 24 10.62 3.03 0.87
CA ARG A 24 9.88 4.25 0.48
C ARG A 24 9.22 4.16 -0.89
N LYS A 25 9.93 3.63 -1.88
CA LYS A 25 9.43 3.54 -3.26
C LYS A 25 8.21 2.63 -3.38
N ILE A 26 8.25 1.46 -2.74
CA ILE A 26 7.12 0.53 -2.76
C ILE A 26 5.96 1.06 -1.93
N ALA A 27 6.25 1.75 -0.82
CA ALA A 27 5.22 2.37 -0.01
C ALA A 27 4.49 3.50 -0.72
N ASP A 28 5.20 4.37 -1.44
CA ASP A 28 4.59 5.47 -2.20
C ASP A 28 3.69 4.92 -3.33
N LYS A 29 4.12 3.84 -4.00
CA LYS A 29 3.31 3.15 -5.00
C LYS A 29 2.02 2.58 -4.39
N LEU A 30 2.13 1.85 -3.28
CA LEU A 30 0.96 1.29 -2.58
C LEU A 30 0.01 2.38 -2.09
N LYS A 31 0.53 3.49 -1.52
CA LYS A 31 -0.29 4.62 -1.09
C LYS A 31 -1.06 5.21 -2.26
N TYR A 32 -0.40 5.43 -3.40
CA TYR A 32 -1.04 5.93 -4.61
C TYR A 32 -2.16 4.98 -5.07
N ASP A 33 -1.87 3.70 -5.22
CA ASP A 33 -2.85 2.71 -5.72
C ASP A 33 -4.06 2.59 -4.78
N LEU A 34 -3.84 2.58 -3.47
CA LEU A 34 -4.91 2.52 -2.47
C LEU A 34 -5.78 3.79 -2.48
N ILE A 35 -5.19 4.97 -2.65
CA ILE A 35 -5.94 6.23 -2.80
C ILE A 35 -6.80 6.18 -4.07
N GLN A 36 -6.26 5.70 -5.19
CA GLN A 36 -7.01 5.55 -6.44
C GLN A 36 -8.19 4.58 -6.31
N GLN A 37 -8.07 3.57 -5.45
CA GLN A 37 -9.16 2.63 -5.14
C GLN A 37 -10.18 3.18 -4.12
N GLY A 38 -10.02 4.42 -3.65
CA GLY A 38 -10.98 5.08 -2.76
C GLY A 38 -10.75 4.82 -1.27
N PHE A 39 -9.56 4.35 -0.89
CA PHE A 39 -9.19 4.21 0.52
C PHE A 39 -8.72 5.56 1.09
N ALA A 40 -9.01 5.80 2.37
CA ALA A 40 -8.30 6.80 3.15
C ALA A 40 -6.98 6.18 3.64
N VAL A 41 -5.85 6.74 3.20
CA VAL A 41 -4.53 6.17 3.46
C VAL A 41 -3.71 7.10 4.34
N GLU A 42 -3.13 6.55 5.40
CA GLU A 42 -2.22 7.21 6.33
C GLU A 42 -0.93 6.41 6.46
N GLU A 43 0.16 7.08 6.81
CA GLU A 43 1.44 6.46 7.14
C GLU A 43 1.78 6.80 8.59
N ASP A 44 2.15 5.79 9.39
CA ASP A 44 2.54 6.00 10.78
C ASP A 44 4.01 6.43 10.94
N ASN A 45 4.42 6.74 12.18
CA ASN A 45 5.79 7.15 12.49
C ASN A 45 6.71 5.97 12.89
N SER A 46 6.38 4.72 12.54
CA SER A 46 7.19 3.54 12.94
C SER A 46 8.62 3.57 12.40
N ALA A 47 8.84 4.27 11.27
CA ALA A 47 10.14 4.58 10.69
C ALA A 47 11.17 5.08 11.73
N TYR A 48 10.71 5.91 12.68
CA TYR A 48 11.55 6.52 13.72
C TYR A 48 12.19 5.49 14.65
N ASN A 49 11.50 4.39 14.96
CA ASN A 49 11.98 3.38 15.91
C ASN A 49 12.90 2.34 15.27
N VAL A 50 12.85 2.20 13.94
CA VAL A 50 13.56 1.14 13.20
C VAL A 50 14.71 1.67 12.34
N ASP A 51 14.93 2.99 12.36
CA ASP A 51 15.89 3.68 11.49
C ASP A 51 15.63 3.31 10.01
N GLY A 52 14.35 3.30 9.65
CA GLY A 52 13.86 3.03 8.31
C GLY A 52 13.35 4.31 7.67
N ASN A 53 13.26 4.34 6.34
CA ASN A 53 12.81 5.53 5.63
C ASN A 53 11.28 5.62 5.45
N THR A 54 10.52 4.68 6.01
CA THR A 54 9.09 4.48 5.75
C THR A 54 8.36 3.90 6.95
N GLY A 55 7.16 4.43 7.25
CA GLY A 55 6.26 3.88 8.26
C GLY A 55 5.26 2.88 7.70
N ASN A 56 4.45 2.26 8.57
CA ASN A 56 3.40 1.35 8.11
C ASN A 56 2.30 2.14 7.41
N ILE A 57 1.77 1.57 6.32
CA ILE A 57 0.62 2.11 5.60
C ILE A 57 -0.67 1.58 6.23
N ILE A 58 -1.55 2.49 6.64
CA ILE A 58 -2.88 2.18 7.16
C ILE A 58 -3.91 2.68 6.15
N ALA A 59 -4.60 1.75 5.49
CA ALA A 59 -5.63 2.06 4.51
C ALA A 59 -7.02 1.68 5.02
N ARG A 60 -7.95 2.63 4.99
CA ARG A 60 -9.33 2.45 5.47
C ARG A 60 -10.32 2.64 4.32
N LEU A 61 -11.08 1.59 4.03
CA LEU A 61 -12.24 1.65 3.15
C LEU A 61 -13.50 1.79 4.01
N LYS A 62 -14.33 2.80 3.72
CA LYS A 62 -15.61 2.96 4.43
C LYS A 62 -16.50 1.75 4.14
N GLY A 63 -17.08 1.17 5.18
CA GLY A 63 -18.05 0.08 5.04
C GLY A 63 -19.28 0.54 4.27
N ASN A 64 -19.88 -0.37 3.48
CA ASN A 64 -21.18 -0.14 2.87
C ASN A 64 -22.28 -0.60 3.84
N THR A 65 -23.15 0.32 4.27
CA THR A 65 -24.26 0.09 5.20
C THR A 65 -25.36 -0.83 4.65
N GLU A 66 -25.33 -1.15 3.35
CA GLU A 66 -26.31 -2.00 2.68
C GLU A 66 -25.92 -3.50 2.66
N LYS A 67 -24.75 -3.85 3.19
CA LYS A 67 -24.32 -5.26 3.28
C LYS A 67 -24.83 -5.88 4.60
N PRO A 68 -25.23 -7.17 4.60
CA PRO A 68 -25.74 -7.81 5.80
C PRO A 68 -24.65 -7.81 6.90
N THR A 69 -25.06 -7.46 8.11
CA THR A 69 -24.33 -7.71 9.37
C THR A 69 -24.26 -9.19 9.68
#